data_AF-A0A3Q7PLY3-F1
#
_entry.id   AF-A0A3Q7PLY3-F1
#
_cell.length_a   1.000
_cell.length_b   1.000
_cell.length_c   1.000
_cell.angle_alpha   90.00
_cell.angle_beta   90.00
_cell.angle_gamma   90.00
#
_symmetry.space_group_name_H-M   'P 1'
#
loop_
_entity.id
_entity.type
_entity.pdbx_description
1 polymer ?
#
loop_
_entity_poly.entity_id
_entity_poly.type
_entity_poly.pdbx_seq_one_letter_code
_entity_poly.pdbx_strand_id
1 'polypeptide(L)'
;MAEVLEPEPATAERAAAQAVETPGWTAPEDAGPQPGSYEIRHYGPAKWVSTSVESMDWDSAIQTGFTKLNGYIQGKNEKEMKIKMTAPVTSYVEPGSGPFRLSMDSLVLKRIKNNF
;
A
#
# COMPACT_ATOMS: atom_id res chain seq x y z
N MET A 1 -37.92 -23.38 34.92
CA MET A 1 -38.00 -22.55 33.70
C MET A 1 -37.00 -21.42 33.90
N ALA A 2 -35.83 -21.51 33.27
CA ALA A 2 -34.79 -20.49 33.36
C ALA A 2 -34.57 -19.94 31.94
N GLU A 3 -34.76 -18.64 31.82
CA GLU A 3 -34.64 -17.84 30.60
C GLU A 3 -33.18 -17.84 30.15
N VAL A 4 -32.93 -18.40 28.96
CA VAL A 4 -31.63 -18.34 28.30
C VAL A 4 -31.51 -16.95 27.69
N LEU A 5 -30.75 -16.08 28.35
CA LEU A 5 -30.30 -14.81 27.79
C LEU A 5 -29.28 -15.11 26.69
N GLU A 6 -29.69 -14.97 25.43
CA GLU A 6 -28.78 -14.93 24.29
C GLU A 6 -27.97 -13.62 24.34
N PRO A 7 -26.63 -13.65 24.31
CA PRO A 7 -25.86 -12.42 24.16
C PRO A 7 -25.90 -11.97 22.69
N GLU A 8 -26.71 -10.93 22.43
CA GLU A 8 -26.65 -10.06 21.25
C GLU A 8 -25.21 -9.55 21.00
N PRO A 9 -24.85 -9.27 19.73
CA PRO A 9 -23.49 -9.37 19.23
C PRO A 9 -22.63 -8.25 19.81
N ALA A 10 -21.93 -8.56 20.91
CA ALA A 10 -20.86 -7.73 21.41
C ALA A 10 -19.82 -7.58 20.29
N THR A 11 -19.83 -6.39 19.67
CA THR A 11 -18.76 -5.76 18.92
C THR A 11 -17.46 -6.54 19.04
N ALA A 12 -17.28 -7.50 18.14
CA ALA A 12 -15.99 -8.10 17.89
C ALA A 12 -15.18 -7.08 17.11
N GLU A 13 -14.86 -5.96 17.78
CA GLU A 13 -13.66 -5.20 17.51
C GLU A 13 -12.51 -6.13 17.90
N ARG A 14 -12.30 -7.14 17.05
CA ARG A 14 -11.09 -7.94 17.01
C ARG A 14 -9.99 -6.93 16.99
N ALA A 15 -9.24 -6.89 18.09
CA ALA A 15 -7.96 -6.20 18.21
C ALA A 15 -7.25 -6.29 16.86
N ALA A 16 -7.29 -5.18 16.10
CA ALA A 16 -6.65 -5.11 14.81
C ALA A 16 -5.16 -5.09 15.10
N ALA A 17 -4.57 -6.29 15.15
CA ALA A 17 -3.14 -6.53 15.23
C ALA A 17 -2.45 -5.49 14.37
N GLN A 18 -1.65 -4.59 14.99
CA GLN A 18 -0.98 -3.43 14.38
C GLN A 18 -0.87 -3.54 12.85
N ALA A 19 -1.97 -3.22 12.16
CA ALA A 19 -2.15 -3.69 10.80
C ALA A 19 -1.37 -2.73 9.93
N VAL A 20 -0.38 -3.26 9.22
CA VAL A 20 0.31 -2.50 8.18
C VAL A 20 -0.78 -2.00 7.23
N GLU A 21 -0.93 -0.68 7.11
CA GLU A 21 -2.02 -0.12 6.31
C GLU A 21 -1.82 -0.51 4.84
N THR A 22 -2.92 -0.92 4.21
CA THR A 22 -2.96 -1.37 2.83
C THR A 22 -3.83 -0.45 1.99
N PRO A 23 -3.53 -0.32 0.68
CA PRO A 23 -4.36 0.45 -0.23
C PRO A 23 -5.75 -0.19 -0.31
N GLY A 24 -6.78 0.58 0.04
CA GLY A 24 -8.16 0.14 -0.09
C GLY A 24 -8.52 -0.08 -1.56
N TRP A 25 -9.15 -1.20 -1.86
CA TRP A 25 -9.67 -1.54 -3.18
C TRP A 25 -11.06 -2.15 -3.08
N THR A 26 -11.83 -2.02 -4.14
CA THR A 26 -13.19 -2.58 -4.27
C THR A 26 -13.23 -3.52 -5.46
N ALA A 27 -14.02 -4.60 -5.37
CA ALA A 27 -14.33 -5.40 -6.55
C ALA A 27 -15.28 -4.60 -7.46
N PRO A 28 -15.00 -4.50 -8.77
CA PRO A 28 -15.91 -3.85 -9.70
C PRO A 28 -17.22 -4.63 -9.81
N GLU A 29 -18.35 -3.93 -9.67
CA GLU A 29 -19.70 -4.54 -9.72
C GLU A 29 -20.02 -5.13 -11.10
N ASP A 30 -19.45 -4.57 -12.17
CA ASP A 30 -19.67 -4.99 -13.55
C ASP A 30 -18.80 -6.17 -14.02
N ALA A 31 -17.91 -6.70 -13.18
CA ALA A 31 -16.92 -7.69 -13.62
C ALA A 31 -17.42 -9.15 -13.68
N GLY A 32 -18.70 -9.38 -13.42
CA GLY A 32 -19.26 -10.74 -13.40
C GLY A 32 -18.64 -11.63 -12.31
N PRO A 33 -18.78 -12.96 -12.40
CA PRO A 33 -18.19 -13.87 -11.42
C PRO A 33 -16.66 -13.79 -11.42
N GLN A 34 -16.06 -13.76 -10.23
CA GLN A 34 -14.60 -13.67 -10.10
C GLN A 34 -13.91 -14.85 -10.79
N PRO A 35 -12.92 -14.58 -11.64
CA PRO A 35 -12.13 -15.64 -12.27
C PRO A 35 -11.23 -16.29 -11.23
N GLY A 36 -11.12 -17.62 -11.23
CA GLY A 36 -10.28 -18.34 -10.26
C GLY A 36 -8.77 -18.16 -10.45
N SER A 37 -8.34 -17.54 -11.56
CA SER A 37 -6.93 -17.39 -11.94
C SER A 37 -6.36 -15.98 -11.70
N TYR A 38 -7.20 -14.98 -11.47
CA TYR A 38 -6.77 -13.60 -11.24
C TYR A 38 -7.83 -12.82 -10.45
N GLU A 39 -7.39 -11.75 -9.77
CA GLU A 39 -8.27 -10.93 -8.95
C GLU A 39 -8.39 -9.52 -9.55
N ILE A 40 -9.63 -9.03 -9.70
CA ILE A 40 -9.89 -7.70 -10.25
C ILE A 40 -10.07 -6.73 -9.08
N ARG A 41 -9.17 -5.75 -8.99
CA ARG A 41 -9.15 -4.75 -7.91
C ARG A 41 -9.28 -3.34 -8.48
N HIS A 42 -10.31 -2.61 -8.07
CA HIS A 42 -10.45 -1.18 -8.34
C HIS A 42 -9.85 -0.37 -7.18
N TYR A 43 -8.68 0.21 -7.40
CA TYR A 43 -8.04 1.08 -6.43
C TYR A 43 -8.58 2.52 -6.56
N GLY A 44 -9.08 3.06 -5.46
CA GLY A 44 -9.51 4.46 -5.41
C GLY A 44 -8.32 5.44 -5.43
N PRO A 45 -8.58 6.75 -5.60
CA PRO A 45 -7.53 7.77 -5.62
C PRO A 45 -6.79 7.83 -4.27
N ALA A 46 -5.49 7.54 -4.32
CA ALA A 46 -4.59 7.51 -3.18
C ALA A 46 -3.34 8.37 -3.43
N LYS A 47 -2.67 8.83 -2.36
CA LYS A 47 -1.37 9.50 -2.47
C LYS A 47 -0.28 8.44 -2.30
N TRP A 48 0.71 8.48 -3.18
CA TRP A 48 1.86 7.59 -3.15
C TRP A 48 3.13 8.45 -3.12
N VAL A 49 4.14 7.99 -2.38
CA VAL A 49 5.50 8.51 -2.51
C VAL A 49 6.23 7.60 -3.48
N SER A 50 6.75 8.18 -4.55
CA SER A 50 7.41 7.43 -5.61
C SER A 50 8.87 7.85 -5.76
N THR A 51 9.72 6.89 -6.10
CA THR A 51 11.10 7.16 -6.54
C THR A 51 11.36 6.40 -7.83
N SER A 52 12.00 7.05 -8.78
CA SER A 52 12.43 6.40 -10.03
C SER A 52 13.93 6.12 -10.01
N VAL A 53 14.31 4.97 -10.56
CA VAL A 53 15.68 4.50 -10.73
C VAL A 53 15.79 3.94 -12.14
N GLU A 54 16.74 4.44 -12.91
CA GLU A 54 17.07 3.90 -14.23
C GLU A 54 18.21 2.89 -14.06
N SER A 55 17.99 1.65 -14.49
CA SER A 55 18.94 0.56 -14.29
C SER A 55 18.70 -0.56 -15.31
N MET A 56 19.70 -1.42 -15.48
CA MET A 56 19.55 -2.70 -16.17
C MET A 56 19.41 -3.88 -15.19
N ASP A 57 19.73 -3.66 -13.91
CA ASP A 57 19.63 -4.65 -12.84
C ASP A 57 18.41 -4.38 -11.98
N TRP A 58 17.44 -5.30 -12.00
CA TRP A 58 16.16 -5.13 -11.31
C TRP A 58 16.32 -5.19 -9.80
N ASP A 59 17.07 -6.16 -9.28
CA ASP A 59 17.31 -6.31 -7.84
C ASP A 59 18.03 -5.07 -7.25
N SER A 60 19.04 -4.57 -7.94
CA SER A 60 19.77 -3.36 -7.54
C SER A 60 18.88 -2.12 -7.56
N ALA A 61 18.03 -1.99 -8.59
CA ALA A 61 17.09 -0.89 -8.71
C ALA A 61 16.02 -0.93 -7.61
N ILE A 62 15.49 -2.11 -7.29
CA ILE A 62 14.54 -2.33 -6.19
C ILE A 62 15.19 -1.96 -4.86
N GLN A 63 16.38 -2.49 -4.57
CA GLN A 63 17.06 -2.20 -3.31
C GLN A 63 17.37 -0.71 -3.15
N THR A 64 17.85 -0.07 -4.23
CA THR A 64 18.14 1.37 -4.26
C THR A 64 16.87 2.20 -4.08
N GLY A 65 15.80 1.87 -4.80
CA GLY A 65 14.50 2.55 -4.70
C GLY A 65 13.90 2.41 -3.31
N PHE A 66 13.88 1.19 -2.76
CA PHE A 66 13.33 0.93 -1.42
C PHE A 66 14.12 1.67 -0.35
N THR A 67 15.45 1.70 -0.44
CA THR A 67 16.30 2.44 0.51
C THR A 67 15.96 3.95 0.51
N LYS A 68 15.74 4.55 -0.67
CA LYS A 68 15.32 5.95 -0.78
C LYS A 68 13.94 6.19 -0.16
N LEU A 69 12.96 5.34 -0.47
CA LEU A 69 11.60 5.43 0.10
C LEU A 69 11.61 5.25 1.61
N ASN A 70 12.30 4.22 2.11
CA ASN A 70 12.41 3.96 3.54
C ASN A 70 13.10 5.14 4.26
N GLY A 71 14.10 5.76 3.63
CA GLY A 71 14.68 7.01 4.15
C GLY A 71 13.64 8.11 4.31
N TYR A 72 12.81 8.36 3.29
CA TYR A 72 11.73 9.35 3.37
C TYR A 72 10.71 9.02 4.48
N ILE A 73 10.32 7.75 4.60
CA ILE A 73 9.39 7.24 5.61
C ILE A 73 9.97 7.38 7.02
N GLN A 74 11.29 7.21 7.20
CA GLN A 74 11.96 7.32 8.49
C GLN A 74 12.22 8.77 8.95
N GLY A 75 11.85 9.77 8.16
CA GLY A 75 12.04 11.18 8.51
C GLY A 75 13.00 11.94 7.59
N LYS A 76 13.50 11.36 6.49
CA LYS A 76 14.24 12.11 5.46
C LYS A 76 13.28 12.88 4.53
N ASN A 77 12.36 13.62 5.13
CA ASN A 77 11.44 14.54 4.48
C ASN A 77 11.60 15.93 5.12
N GLU A 78 11.13 16.98 4.44
CA GLU A 78 11.29 18.36 4.89
C GLU A 78 10.76 18.63 6.31
N LYS A 79 9.80 17.83 6.76
CA LYS A 79 9.15 17.96 8.07
C LYS A 79 9.71 17.02 9.13
N GLU A 80 10.77 16.27 8.80
CA GLU A 80 11.40 15.25 9.65
C GLU A 80 10.41 14.24 10.25
N MET A 81 9.27 14.04 9.59
CA MET A 81 8.17 13.24 10.13
C MET A 81 8.37 11.76 9.84
N LYS A 82 8.18 10.91 10.85
CA LYS A 82 8.15 9.46 10.67
C LYS A 82 6.78 9.02 10.16
N ILE A 83 6.76 8.50 8.95
CA ILE A 83 5.60 7.88 8.33
C ILE A 83 5.57 6.40 8.72
N LYS A 84 4.37 5.84 8.94
CA LYS A 84 4.24 4.40 9.18
C LYS A 84 4.48 3.65 7.88
N MET A 85 5.21 2.53 7.97
CA MET A 85 5.38 1.63 6.83
C MET A 85 4.01 1.09 6.38
N THR A 86 3.77 1.08 5.08
CA THR A 86 2.56 0.52 4.46
C THR A 86 2.93 -0.66 3.58
N ALA A 87 1.97 -1.52 3.30
CA ALA A 87 2.14 -2.65 2.40
C ALA A 87 1.01 -2.68 1.37
N PRO A 88 1.25 -3.17 0.14
CA PRO A 88 2.55 -3.53 -0.42
C PRO A 88 3.38 -2.28 -0.79
N VAL A 89 4.67 -2.49 -1.02
CA VAL A 89 5.50 -1.57 -1.82
C VAL A 89 5.29 -1.99 -3.28
N THR A 90 4.82 -1.07 -4.12
CA THR A 90 4.55 -1.36 -5.53
C THR A 90 5.74 -0.92 -6.36
N SER A 91 6.08 -1.70 -7.39
CA SER A 91 7.04 -1.28 -8.40
C SER A 91 6.38 -1.19 -9.76
N TYR A 92 6.62 -0.09 -10.45
CA TYR A 92 6.21 0.19 -11.80
C TYR A 92 7.45 0.16 -12.71
N VAL A 93 7.45 -0.74 -13.70
CA VAL A 93 8.57 -0.88 -14.64
C VAL A 93 8.14 -0.33 -16.00
N GLU A 94 8.85 0.69 -16.47
CA GLU A 94 8.74 1.20 -17.83
C GLU A 94 9.87 0.58 -18.68
N PRO A 95 9.56 -0.36 -19.57
CA PRO A 95 10.55 -0.94 -20.47
C PRO A 95 10.96 0.11 -21.52
N GLY A 96 12.24 0.48 -21.53
CA GLY A 96 12.85 1.30 -22.57
C GLY A 96 13.52 0.44 -23.66
N SER A 97 13.92 1.06 -24.78
CA SER A 97 14.78 0.42 -25.79
C SER A 97 16.24 0.18 -25.31
N GLY A 98 16.54 0.48 -24.04
CA GLY A 98 17.83 0.35 -23.37
C GLY A 98 17.62 0.05 -21.88
N PRO A 99 18.30 0.73 -20.91
CA PRO A 99 17.99 0.54 -19.49
C PRO A 99 16.51 0.79 -19.22
N PHE A 100 15.88 -0.04 -18.39
CA PHE A 100 14.50 0.18 -17.98
C PHE A 100 14.45 1.22 -16.86
N ARG A 101 13.30 1.88 -16.75
CA ARG A 101 13.02 2.79 -15.65
C ARG A 101 12.11 2.07 -14.66
N LEU A 102 12.64 1.84 -13.46
CA LEU A 102 11.88 1.31 -12.34
C LEU A 102 11.44 2.47 -11.46
N SER A 103 10.14 2.67 -11.34
CA SER A 103 9.56 3.49 -10.29
C SER A 103 9.09 2.59 -9.15
N MET A 104 9.35 2.98 -7.92
CA MET A 104 8.85 2.27 -6.74
C MET A 104 8.01 3.23 -5.92
N ASP A 105 6.80 2.79 -5.57
CA ASP A 105 5.79 3.59 -4.92
C ASP A 105 5.41 2.96 -3.59
N SER A 106 5.26 3.80 -2.57
CA SER A 106 4.75 3.41 -1.25
C SER A 106 3.54 4.27 -0.92
N LEU A 107 2.49 3.65 -0.39
CA LEU A 107 1.26 4.34 -0.05
C LEU A 107 1.52 5.35 1.08
N VAL A 108 1.14 6.60 0.87
CA VAL A 108 1.22 7.63 1.91
C VAL A 108 -0.15 7.77 2.57
N LEU A 109 -0.19 7.49 3.88
CA LEU A 109 -1.38 7.61 4.68
C LEU A 109 -2.05 8.97 4.50
N LYS A 110 -3.35 8.94 4.21
CA LYS A 110 -4.21 10.13 4.10
C LYS A 110 -4.21 10.96 5.38
N ARG A 111 -3.93 10.35 6.55
CA ARG A 111 -3.79 11.03 7.85
C ARG A 111 -2.65 12.06 7.89
N ILE A 112 -1.68 11.97 6.98
CA ILE A 112 -0.58 12.94 6.86
C ILE A 112 -1.02 14.17 6.04
N LYS A 113 -2.17 14.12 5.34
CA LYS A 113 -2.70 15.25 4.55
C LYS A 113 -3.08 16.48 5.38
N ASN A 114 -3.29 16.37 6.68
CA ASN A 114 -3.57 17.55 7.51
C ASN A 114 -2.34 18.43 7.76
N ASN A 115 -1.16 18.01 7.31
CA ASN A 115 0.08 18.75 7.48
C ASN A 115 0.84 18.96 6.16
N PHE A 116 0.22 18.89 4.98
CA PHE A 116 0.85 19.31 3.72
C PHE A 116 0.22 20.57 3.17
#